data_AF-A0A8T4MA71-F1
#
_entry.id   AF-A0A8T4MA71-F1
#
_cell.length_a   1.000
_cell.length_b   1.000
_cell.length_c   1.000
_cell.angle_alpha   90.00
_cell.angle_beta   90.00
_cell.angle_gamma   90.00
#
_symmetry.space_group_name_H-M   'P 1'
#
loop_
_entity.id
_entity.type
_entity.pdbx_description
1 polymer ?
#
loop_
_entity_poly.entity_id
_entity_poly.type
_entity_poly.pdbx_seq_one_letter_code
_entity_poly.pdbx_strand_id
1 'polypeptide(L)'
;MEKGYCLVSQQLRDKIRRGDIKTENKNLNVDENGCFADRDLEKRVQPSSFEPVAGDSAFVMDIEQQAVFSPGYFESVYRTLMQLPRRQRVRVDISDGFELKIGFNYLIPLEGSIRLRKNERVKSSPKSSIGRLFPWTRMISDFSPSFDEIHFQHTGQREVKLWLLIQPTAFNLIINSGITLNQLRFFKGLNASLSQQEIFNEFRKNPLLYSRDGNGKLKNFNPIITDDGMQMNLDLSGRNTNGIVALRTRRNPSPINLSKTYFYDAEDFFEPIENRKRKIVLKGNERYLFASKGVLNIPAHLSAELRRHYGTGIRGTWDESGFADNGFRGDLVLEAVLNESGGITLDETDERAVSAMEFFRTIQNPDKIYGLNIGSNYQGQMGLRVSKHFRKFDFARAAKEYGKLNREVLVCDAGFLKSLRQSDSGFESVYKEHARDLVSRIQESGFFHSRYDCEEDEEVLQIIPYIVVFGSGEKVFSYKRARKIQDYGERKLFGEHSIGLGGHIIRADAPCFVERCLKRELDEEVQVKGALTKPKLAGTLLVYDKPVDRVHFGLIYTAHLNGNIKLKEASIISGEMRKFSELFHEPQIYESWSRVLIPYLTLLNRV
;
A
#
# COMPACT_ATOMS: atom_id res chain seq x y z
N MET A 1 2.67 18.40 -42.06
CA MET A 1 3.56 18.80 -40.95
C MET A 1 4.62 17.72 -40.76
N GLU A 2 5.87 18.11 -40.51
CA GLU A 2 6.96 17.17 -40.22
C GLU A 2 6.64 16.36 -38.94
N LYS A 3 6.84 15.04 -38.98
CA LYS A 3 6.53 14.14 -37.85
C LYS A 3 7.58 14.33 -36.75
N GLY A 4 7.13 14.33 -35.50
CA GLY A 4 8.01 14.26 -34.33
C GLY A 4 8.22 12.81 -33.88
N TYR A 5 9.22 12.60 -33.03
CA TYR A 5 9.60 11.27 -32.53
C TYR A 5 10.08 11.32 -31.08
N CYS A 6 9.75 10.29 -30.32
CA CYS A 6 10.40 9.95 -29.07
C CYS A 6 11.77 9.33 -29.36
N LEU A 7 12.81 9.81 -28.66
CA LEU A 7 14.13 9.22 -28.72
C LEU A 7 14.14 7.89 -27.95
N VAL A 8 15.00 6.98 -28.40
CA VAL A 8 15.18 5.67 -27.78
C VAL A 8 16.60 5.50 -27.24
N SER A 9 16.83 4.39 -26.55
CA SER A 9 18.09 4.04 -25.89
C SER A 9 19.37 4.32 -26.70
N GLN A 10 19.39 4.10 -28.02
CA GLN A 10 20.51 4.47 -28.89
C GLN A 10 20.77 5.97 -28.91
N GLN A 11 19.75 6.80 -29.21
CA GLN A 11 19.91 8.24 -29.24
C GLN A 11 20.19 8.84 -27.86
N LEU A 12 19.67 8.25 -26.79
CA LEU A 12 20.00 8.68 -25.42
C LEU A 12 21.48 8.45 -25.10
N ARG A 13 22.07 7.31 -25.53
CA ARG A 13 23.52 7.09 -25.43
C ARG A 13 24.32 8.07 -26.28
N ASP A 14 23.87 8.40 -27.48
CA ASP A 14 24.53 9.44 -28.29
C ASP A 14 24.48 10.82 -27.62
N LYS A 15 23.40 11.14 -26.91
CA LYS A 15 23.32 12.37 -26.11
C LYS A 15 24.30 12.35 -24.93
N ILE A 16 24.46 11.22 -24.24
CA ILE A 16 25.49 11.06 -23.20
C ILE A 16 26.89 11.26 -23.80
N ARG A 17 27.22 10.58 -24.91
CA ARG A 17 28.52 10.68 -25.60
C ARG A 17 28.88 12.10 -26.02
N ARG A 18 27.89 12.88 -26.43
CA ARG A 18 28.07 14.28 -26.85
C ARG A 18 28.10 15.26 -25.68
N GLY A 19 27.84 14.80 -24.45
CA GLY A 19 27.73 15.65 -23.26
C GLY A 19 26.45 16.49 -23.26
N ASP A 20 25.41 16.07 -23.98
CA ASP A 20 24.08 16.66 -23.86
C ASP A 20 23.35 16.14 -22.59
N ILE A 21 23.83 15.04 -21.99
CA ILE A 21 23.43 14.51 -20.68
C ILE A 21 24.72 14.24 -19.90
N LYS A 22 24.88 14.82 -18.71
CA LYS A 22 26.11 14.73 -17.89
C LYS A 22 25.80 14.45 -16.42
N THR A 23 26.81 14.02 -15.65
CA THR A 23 26.83 13.89 -14.18
C THR A 23 27.79 14.91 -13.54
N GLU A 24 27.65 15.17 -12.24
CA GLU A 24 28.52 16.12 -11.52
C GLU A 24 29.86 15.52 -11.08
N ASN A 25 30.00 14.18 -11.04
CA ASN A 25 31.19 13.50 -10.51
C ASN A 25 32.22 13.05 -11.55
N LYS A 26 33.49 13.22 -11.17
CA LYS A 26 34.71 13.29 -11.98
C LYS A 26 35.22 11.91 -12.42
N ASN A 27 35.17 11.65 -13.72
CA ASN A 27 36.20 11.03 -14.58
C ASN A 27 35.51 10.73 -15.90
N LEU A 28 35.22 11.80 -16.63
CA LEU A 28 34.72 11.73 -17.99
C LEU A 28 35.85 11.17 -18.86
N ASN A 29 35.97 9.84 -18.94
CA ASN A 29 36.84 9.20 -19.90
C ASN A 29 36.30 9.58 -21.28
N VAL A 30 37.11 10.32 -22.02
CA VAL A 30 36.84 10.67 -23.39
C VAL A 30 37.43 9.56 -24.25
N ASP A 31 36.64 8.98 -25.14
CA ASP A 31 37.17 8.00 -26.09
C ASP A 31 38.14 8.64 -27.09
N GLU A 32 38.77 7.82 -27.93
CA GLU A 32 39.71 8.25 -28.97
C GLU A 32 39.13 9.29 -29.96
N ASN A 33 37.81 9.46 -29.99
CA ASN A 33 37.09 10.39 -30.85
C ASN A 33 36.59 11.66 -30.14
N GLY A 34 36.98 11.90 -28.88
CA GLY A 34 36.53 13.09 -28.17
C GLY A 34 35.14 12.97 -27.52
N CYS A 35 34.56 11.77 -27.46
CA CYS A 35 33.22 11.53 -26.89
C CYS A 35 33.26 11.01 -25.46
N PHE A 36 32.30 11.43 -24.62
CA PHE A 36 32.19 10.94 -23.23
C PHE A 36 31.76 9.47 -23.17
N ALA A 37 32.49 8.65 -22.41
CA ALA A 37 32.14 7.27 -22.12
C ALA A 37 31.94 7.09 -20.61
N ASP A 38 30.68 7.00 -20.17
CA ASP A 38 30.32 6.74 -18.78
C ASP A 38 29.38 5.52 -18.70
N ARG A 39 29.96 4.38 -18.29
CA ARG A 39 29.24 3.10 -18.17
C ARG A 39 28.16 3.13 -17.09
N ASP A 40 28.27 4.00 -16.09
CA ASP A 40 27.28 4.12 -15.02
C ASP A 40 26.08 4.96 -15.46
N LEU A 41 26.29 6.00 -16.27
CA LEU A 41 25.22 6.71 -16.98
C LEU A 41 24.47 5.80 -17.96
N GLU A 42 25.15 4.92 -18.69
CA GLU A 42 24.49 4.00 -19.64
C GLU A 42 23.54 2.99 -18.96
N LYS A 43 23.81 2.61 -17.70
CA LYS A 43 22.91 1.76 -16.90
C LYS A 43 21.58 2.46 -16.59
N ARG A 44 21.56 3.80 -16.59
CA ARG A 44 20.36 4.63 -16.34
C ARG A 44 19.50 4.82 -17.60
N VAL A 45 19.93 4.32 -18.76
CA VAL A 45 19.17 4.37 -20.03
C VAL A 45 18.20 3.18 -20.12
N GLN A 46 16.90 3.50 -20.15
CA GLN A 46 15.78 2.60 -20.40
C GLN A 46 15.44 2.57 -21.92
N PRO A 47 14.48 1.75 -22.40
CA PRO A 47 14.14 1.66 -23.82
C PRO A 47 13.87 3.01 -24.50
N SER A 48 13.11 3.90 -23.85
CA SER A 48 12.80 5.25 -24.33
C SER A 48 12.75 6.30 -23.22
N SER A 49 13.49 6.08 -22.14
CA SER A 49 13.66 7.07 -21.07
C SER A 49 15.06 7.00 -20.43
N PHE A 50 15.41 8.04 -19.68
CA PHE A 50 16.65 8.14 -18.91
C PHE A 50 16.32 8.41 -17.44
N GLU A 51 17.07 7.79 -16.53
CA GLU A 51 16.79 7.79 -15.10
C GLU A 51 17.77 8.70 -14.32
N PRO A 52 17.42 9.98 -14.05
CA PRO A 52 18.23 10.85 -13.21
C PRO A 52 18.20 10.38 -11.75
N VAL A 53 19.27 10.66 -11.01
CA VAL A 53 19.39 10.25 -9.60
C VAL A 53 19.40 11.47 -8.69
N ALA A 54 18.94 11.29 -7.45
CA ALA A 54 19.07 12.30 -6.41
C ALA A 54 20.55 12.56 -6.08
N GLY A 55 20.93 13.82 -5.89
CA GLY A 55 22.25 14.18 -5.34
C GLY A 55 22.34 13.91 -3.82
N ASP A 56 23.34 14.50 -3.18
CA ASP A 56 23.67 14.21 -1.77
C ASP A 56 22.93 15.10 -0.75
N SER A 57 22.11 16.05 -1.21
CA SER A 57 21.39 16.95 -0.32
C SER A 57 19.95 17.18 -0.74
N ALA A 58 19.12 17.65 0.20
CA ALA A 58 17.79 18.15 -0.06
C ALA A 58 17.58 19.49 0.66
N PHE A 59 16.58 20.25 0.24
CA PHE A 59 16.10 21.43 0.95
C PHE A 59 14.71 21.15 1.49
N VAL A 60 14.55 21.23 2.82
CA VAL A 60 13.26 21.26 3.48
C VAL A 60 12.69 22.66 3.31
N MET A 61 11.58 22.75 2.59
CA MET A 61 10.93 24.01 2.27
C MET A 61 9.67 24.20 3.11
N ASP A 62 9.60 25.33 3.79
CA ASP A 62 8.40 25.80 4.47
C ASP A 62 7.76 26.89 3.61
N ILE A 63 7.02 26.43 2.61
CA ILE A 63 6.18 27.27 1.75
C ILE A 63 4.76 27.24 2.34
N GLU A 64 4.17 28.41 2.60
CA GLU A 64 2.76 28.49 2.99
C GLU A 64 1.92 27.66 2.00
N GLN A 65 0.93 26.93 2.50
CA GLN A 65 0.19 25.86 1.79
C GLN A 65 -0.42 26.26 0.42
N GLN A 66 -0.34 27.53 0.03
CA GLN A 66 -0.92 28.09 -1.19
C GLN A 66 0.12 28.58 -2.24
N ALA A 67 1.42 28.55 -1.96
CA ALA A 67 2.44 29.01 -2.90
C ALA A 67 3.05 27.86 -3.71
N VAL A 68 2.94 27.91 -5.04
CA VAL A 68 3.62 26.96 -5.94
C VAL A 68 5.07 27.41 -6.12
N PHE A 69 6.03 26.61 -5.66
CA PHE A 69 7.45 26.85 -5.93
C PHE A 69 7.77 26.52 -7.40
N SER A 70 7.93 27.54 -8.24
CA SER A 70 8.32 27.38 -9.64
C SER A 70 9.30 28.49 -10.06
N PRO A 71 10.39 28.16 -10.78
CA PRO A 71 11.32 29.17 -11.30
C PRO A 71 10.69 29.98 -12.43
N GLY A 72 11.03 31.27 -12.52
CA GLY A 72 10.59 32.15 -13.61
C GLY A 72 11.32 31.89 -14.93
N TYR A 73 10.82 32.50 -16.03
CA TYR A 73 11.55 32.56 -17.30
C TYR A 73 12.93 33.20 -17.05
N PHE A 74 14.01 32.50 -17.42
CA PHE A 74 15.42 32.92 -17.24
C PHE A 74 15.98 32.89 -15.81
N GLU A 75 15.31 32.30 -14.83
CA GLU A 75 15.86 32.12 -13.48
C GLU A 75 16.33 30.67 -13.24
N SER A 76 17.41 30.49 -12.46
CA SER A 76 17.79 29.17 -11.96
C SER A 76 16.98 28.81 -10.72
N VAL A 77 16.68 27.52 -10.54
CA VAL A 77 15.94 27.02 -9.39
C VAL A 77 16.60 27.42 -8.08
N TYR A 78 17.93 27.38 -8.03
CA TYR A 78 18.68 27.79 -6.84
C TYR A 78 18.53 29.28 -6.53
N ARG A 79 18.47 30.16 -7.54
CA ARG A 79 18.25 31.59 -7.31
C ARG A 79 16.84 31.85 -6.78
N THR A 80 15.82 31.19 -7.34
CA THR A 80 14.44 31.24 -6.83
C THR A 80 14.39 30.74 -5.38
N LEU A 81 15.08 29.63 -5.06
CA LEU A 81 15.20 29.12 -3.70
C LEU A 81 15.82 30.16 -2.75
N MET A 82 16.84 30.90 -3.18
CA MET A 82 17.49 31.93 -2.34
C MET A 82 16.59 33.13 -2.02
N GLN A 83 15.49 33.33 -2.76
CA GLN A 83 14.50 34.36 -2.44
C GLN A 83 13.70 34.01 -1.17
N LEU A 84 13.63 32.72 -0.80
CA LEU A 84 13.02 32.30 0.45
C LEU A 84 13.93 32.64 1.65
N PRO A 85 13.37 33.16 2.76
CA PRO A 85 14.06 33.33 4.02
C PRO A 85 14.80 32.04 4.43
N ARG A 86 16.03 32.17 4.95
CA ARG A 86 16.87 31.00 5.30
C ARG A 86 16.14 29.96 6.19
N ARG A 87 15.27 30.41 7.10
CA ARG A 87 14.47 29.54 7.99
C ARG A 87 13.46 28.65 7.23
N GLN A 88 13.06 29.05 6.02
CA GLN A 88 12.11 28.34 5.17
C GLN A 88 12.77 27.45 4.11
N ARG A 89 14.10 27.31 4.14
CA ARG A 89 14.88 26.53 3.15
C ARG A 89 16.09 25.85 3.80
N VAL A 90 15.81 24.96 4.73
CA VAL A 90 16.84 24.26 5.50
C VAL A 90 17.47 23.19 4.61
N ARG A 91 18.78 23.30 4.36
CA ARG A 91 19.52 22.26 3.63
C ARG A 91 19.84 21.10 4.58
N VAL A 92 19.60 19.88 4.11
CA VAL A 92 19.88 18.63 4.82
C VAL A 92 20.73 17.72 3.93
N ASP A 93 21.60 16.92 4.56
CA ASP A 93 22.32 15.83 3.89
C ASP A 93 21.40 14.61 3.78
N ILE A 94 21.42 13.93 2.64
CA ILE A 94 20.64 12.71 2.39
C ILE A 94 21.52 11.52 2.02
N SER A 95 22.84 11.62 2.20
CA SER A 95 23.81 10.61 1.77
C SER A 95 23.55 9.28 2.48
N ASP A 96 23.48 9.31 3.82
CA ASP A 96 23.29 8.12 4.67
C ASP A 96 21.81 7.81 4.98
N GLY A 97 20.88 8.50 4.33
CA GLY A 97 19.45 8.30 4.49
C GLY A 97 18.79 9.46 5.23
N PHE A 98 17.73 10.00 4.64
CA PHE A 98 16.95 11.08 5.24
C PHE A 98 15.46 10.80 5.09
N GLU A 99 14.72 10.97 6.19
CA GLU A 99 13.28 10.76 6.22
C GLU A 99 12.53 12.00 5.71
N LEU A 100 11.87 11.84 4.56
CA LEU A 100 10.85 12.76 4.08
C LEU A 100 9.53 12.45 4.80
N LYS A 101 9.04 13.41 5.57
CA LYS A 101 7.81 13.30 6.36
C LYS A 101 6.63 13.87 5.59
N ILE A 102 5.46 13.24 5.77
CA ILE A 102 4.18 13.76 5.28
C ILE A 102 3.96 15.17 5.86
N GLY A 103 3.43 16.07 5.03
CA GLY A 103 3.14 17.46 5.41
C GLY A 103 4.29 18.44 5.15
N PHE A 104 5.46 17.97 4.72
CA PHE A 104 6.61 18.81 4.36
C PHE A 104 6.88 18.80 2.85
N ASN A 105 7.52 19.87 2.40
CA ASN A 105 7.96 20.04 1.01
C ASN A 105 9.47 19.85 0.92
N TYR A 106 9.93 19.08 -0.05
CA TYR A 106 11.36 18.85 -0.24
C TYR A 106 11.76 19.14 -1.67
N LEU A 107 12.86 19.88 -1.82
CA LEU A 107 13.48 20.15 -3.11
C LEU A 107 14.84 19.46 -3.18
N ILE A 108 14.99 18.51 -4.09
CA ILE A 108 16.18 17.67 -4.23
C ILE A 108 16.88 18.04 -5.55
N PRO A 109 18.13 18.54 -5.53
CA PRO A 109 18.93 18.63 -6.75
C PRO A 109 19.18 17.22 -7.31
N LEU A 110 18.93 17.04 -8.59
CA LEU A 110 19.29 15.81 -9.29
C LEU A 110 20.73 15.90 -9.76
N GLU A 111 21.43 14.77 -9.75
CA GLU A 111 22.81 14.70 -10.22
C GLU A 111 22.86 15.03 -11.72
N GLY A 112 23.72 15.98 -12.07
CA GLY A 112 24.06 16.27 -13.45
C GLY A 112 23.23 17.36 -14.10
N SER A 113 23.27 17.38 -15.43
CA SER A 113 22.65 18.41 -16.25
C SER A 113 22.28 17.87 -17.62
N ILE A 114 21.39 18.60 -18.29
CA ILE A 114 21.01 18.32 -19.67
C ILE A 114 21.19 19.55 -20.56
N ARG A 115 21.35 19.31 -21.86
CA ARG A 115 21.34 20.34 -22.90
C ARG A 115 20.40 19.91 -24.04
N LEU A 116 19.46 20.79 -24.39
CA LEU A 116 18.55 20.56 -25.50
C LEU A 116 19.10 21.17 -26.79
N ARG A 117 18.79 20.51 -27.91
CA ARG A 117 19.03 21.02 -29.27
C ARG A 117 17.75 21.58 -29.86
N LYS A 118 17.88 22.29 -30.98
CA LYS A 118 16.73 22.86 -31.68
C LYS A 118 15.68 21.78 -31.97
N ASN A 119 14.42 22.09 -31.69
CA ASN A 119 13.26 21.21 -31.80
C ASN A 119 13.28 19.99 -30.85
N GLU A 120 14.07 20.02 -29.78
CA GLU A 120 13.98 19.01 -28.71
C GLU A 120 13.13 19.52 -27.53
N ARG A 121 12.47 18.57 -26.87
CA ARG A 121 11.82 18.76 -25.57
C ARG A 121 11.99 17.51 -24.71
N VAL A 122 11.85 17.67 -23.41
CA VAL A 122 11.89 16.58 -22.43
C VAL A 122 10.61 16.57 -21.63
N LYS A 123 10.10 15.37 -21.35
CA LYS A 123 9.07 15.14 -20.32
C LYS A 123 9.67 14.34 -19.16
N SER A 124 9.19 14.59 -17.95
CA SER A 124 9.49 13.84 -16.73
C SER A 124 8.24 13.12 -16.24
N SER A 125 8.44 11.96 -15.64
CA SER A 125 7.39 11.17 -15.01
C SER A 125 7.97 10.42 -13.81
N PRO A 126 7.20 10.20 -12.73
CA PRO A 126 7.61 9.31 -11.65
C PRO A 126 7.84 7.89 -12.17
N LYS A 127 8.75 7.15 -11.52
CA LYS A 127 8.83 5.70 -11.76
C LYS A 127 7.60 5.03 -11.16
N SER A 128 7.08 3.98 -11.80
CA SER A 128 5.92 3.23 -11.27
C SER A 128 6.18 2.64 -9.87
N SER A 129 7.44 2.31 -9.50
CA SER A 129 7.75 1.92 -8.12
C SER A 129 7.55 3.05 -7.10
N ILE A 130 7.68 4.30 -7.52
CA ILE A 130 7.54 5.48 -6.67
C ILE A 130 6.08 5.93 -6.67
N GLY A 131 5.41 5.96 -7.83
CA GLY A 131 3.98 6.29 -7.94
C GLY A 131 3.11 5.46 -7.00
N ARG A 132 3.38 4.16 -6.87
CA ARG A 132 2.66 3.24 -5.96
C ARG A 132 2.83 3.55 -4.45
N LEU A 133 3.69 4.49 -4.09
CA LEU A 133 3.87 4.99 -2.72
C LEU A 133 3.21 6.36 -2.53
N PHE A 134 2.55 6.89 -3.56
CA PHE A 134 1.83 8.16 -3.59
C PHE A 134 2.61 9.39 -3.08
N PRO A 135 3.89 9.60 -3.41
CA PRO A 135 4.46 10.93 -3.29
C PRO A 135 3.91 11.80 -4.43
N TRP A 136 3.58 13.04 -4.12
CA TRP A 136 3.40 14.06 -5.15
C TRP A 136 4.79 14.52 -5.59
N THR A 137 5.08 14.46 -6.90
CA THR A 137 6.41 14.83 -7.40
C THR A 137 6.33 15.72 -8.63
N ARG A 138 7.20 16.72 -8.71
CA ARG A 138 7.34 17.57 -9.89
C ARG A 138 8.80 17.75 -10.21
N MET A 139 9.22 17.43 -11.42
CA MET A 139 10.52 17.88 -11.89
C MET A 139 10.43 19.36 -12.26
N ILE A 140 11.40 20.14 -11.78
CA ILE A 140 11.66 21.50 -12.26
C ILE A 140 13.09 21.58 -12.78
N SER A 141 13.37 22.65 -13.52
CA SER A 141 14.69 22.85 -14.11
C SER A 141 15.03 24.32 -14.20
N ASP A 142 16.31 24.61 -14.28
CA ASP A 142 16.76 25.98 -14.54
C ASP A 142 16.19 26.51 -15.85
N PHE A 143 15.75 27.77 -15.85
CA PHE A 143 15.27 28.50 -17.02
C PHE A 143 14.01 27.93 -17.69
N SER A 144 13.25 27.04 -17.02
CA SER A 144 11.95 26.55 -17.51
C SER A 144 10.86 26.77 -16.44
N PRO A 145 9.77 27.50 -16.74
CA PRO A 145 8.67 27.70 -15.81
C PRO A 145 7.69 26.52 -15.74
N SER A 146 7.86 25.54 -16.62
CA SER A 146 7.01 24.36 -16.71
C SER A 146 7.47 23.29 -15.73
N PHE A 147 6.52 22.68 -15.02
CA PHE A 147 6.76 21.41 -14.35
C PHE A 147 6.79 20.26 -15.33
N ASP A 148 7.64 19.28 -15.04
CA ASP A 148 7.78 18.02 -15.76
C ASP A 148 8.08 18.14 -17.26
N GLU A 149 8.22 19.35 -17.79
CA GLU A 149 8.55 19.59 -19.19
C GLU A 149 9.66 20.62 -19.33
N ILE A 150 10.56 20.35 -20.28
CA ILE A 150 11.63 21.27 -20.64
C ILE A 150 11.61 21.41 -22.15
N HIS A 151 11.50 22.66 -22.60
CA HIS A 151 11.44 22.99 -24.02
C HIS A 151 12.68 23.76 -24.43
N PHE A 152 13.22 23.46 -25.61
CA PHE A 152 14.36 24.20 -26.17
C PHE A 152 14.10 25.71 -26.26
N GLN A 153 12.84 26.12 -26.49
CA GLN A 153 12.44 27.52 -26.57
C GLN A 153 12.70 28.30 -25.27
N HIS A 154 12.66 27.63 -24.11
CA HIS A 154 12.93 28.26 -22.81
C HIS A 154 14.43 28.28 -22.49
N THR A 155 15.11 27.17 -22.78
CA THR A 155 16.47 26.91 -22.30
C THR A 155 17.57 27.26 -23.33
N GLY A 156 17.22 27.29 -24.62
CA GLY A 156 18.18 27.36 -25.71
C GLY A 156 19.18 26.21 -25.66
N GLN A 157 20.45 26.49 -25.95
CA GLN A 157 21.55 25.53 -25.84
C GLN A 157 22.25 25.57 -24.46
N ARG A 158 21.62 26.19 -23.45
CA ARG A 158 22.21 26.27 -22.11
C ARG A 158 22.26 24.89 -21.47
N GLU A 159 23.22 24.73 -20.58
CA GLU A 159 23.24 23.60 -19.67
C GLU A 159 22.23 23.86 -18.55
N VAL A 160 21.38 22.88 -18.29
CA VAL A 160 20.21 23.01 -17.42
C VAL A 160 20.33 22.00 -16.29
N LYS A 161 20.34 22.48 -15.04
CA LYS A 161 20.24 21.62 -13.87
C LYS A 161 18.79 21.23 -13.61
N LEU A 162 18.62 20.01 -13.12
CA LEU A 162 17.32 19.42 -12.82
C LEU A 162 17.15 19.29 -11.31
N TRP A 163 15.92 19.48 -10.86
CA TRP A 163 15.55 19.34 -9.47
C TRP A 163 14.22 18.60 -9.37
N LEU A 164 14.02 17.91 -8.26
CA LEU A 164 12.78 17.21 -7.95
C LEU A 164 12.15 17.82 -6.71
N LEU A 165 10.97 18.40 -6.90
CA LEU A 165 10.07 18.74 -5.82
C LEU A 165 9.30 17.48 -5.42
N ILE A 166 9.32 17.12 -4.15
CA ILE A 166 8.64 15.92 -3.62
C ILE A 166 7.91 16.25 -2.32
N GLN A 167 6.67 15.75 -2.23
CA GLN A 167 5.85 15.77 -1.02
C GLN A 167 5.35 14.34 -0.78
N PRO A 168 5.76 13.67 0.31
CA PRO A 168 5.15 12.40 0.70
C PRO A 168 3.70 12.64 1.11
N THR A 169 2.77 11.83 0.58
CA THR A 169 1.35 12.01 0.88
C THR A 169 0.69 10.78 1.53
N ALA A 170 1.14 9.56 1.24
CA ALA A 170 0.68 8.34 1.92
C ALA A 170 1.59 7.88 3.06
N PHE A 171 2.90 7.89 2.81
CA PHE A 171 3.91 7.27 3.66
C PHE A 171 5.09 8.21 3.83
N ASN A 172 5.71 8.24 5.01
CA ASN A 172 7.04 8.81 5.15
C ASN A 172 8.03 7.97 4.33
N LEU A 173 8.99 8.61 3.68
CA LEU A 173 9.94 7.95 2.78
C LEU A 173 11.37 8.24 3.23
N ILE A 174 12.18 7.21 3.43
CA ILE A 174 13.62 7.40 3.65
C ILE A 174 14.32 7.30 2.30
N ILE A 175 15.01 8.37 1.91
CA ILE A 175 15.74 8.48 0.64
C ILE A 175 17.25 8.56 0.90
N ASN A 176 18.02 8.01 -0.05
CA ASN A 176 19.48 8.08 -0.06
C ASN A 176 19.96 8.79 -1.33
N SER A 177 21.20 9.29 -1.34
CA SER A 177 21.80 9.78 -2.58
C SER A 177 21.93 8.67 -3.63
N GLY A 178 21.94 9.07 -4.91
CA GLY A 178 22.03 8.15 -6.03
C GLY A 178 20.73 7.38 -6.35
N ILE A 179 19.66 7.56 -5.58
CA ILE A 179 18.39 6.90 -5.87
C ILE A 179 17.65 7.55 -7.03
N THR A 180 17.06 6.72 -7.90
CA THR A 180 16.19 7.19 -8.99
C THR A 180 14.74 7.25 -8.56
N LEU A 181 14.14 8.45 -8.63
CA LEU A 181 12.73 8.69 -8.32
C LEU A 181 11.87 8.89 -9.58
N ASN A 182 12.42 9.63 -10.55
CA ASN A 182 11.76 10.00 -11.80
C ASN A 182 12.54 9.49 -13.02
N GLN A 183 11.95 9.65 -14.20
CA GLN A 183 12.50 9.27 -15.49
C GLN A 183 12.16 10.34 -16.53
N LEU A 184 13.06 10.52 -17.50
CA LEU A 184 13.01 11.57 -18.52
C LEU A 184 12.84 10.96 -19.91
N ARG A 185 11.89 11.44 -20.68
CA ARG A 185 11.68 11.06 -22.09
C ARG A 185 11.99 12.23 -22.99
N PHE A 186 12.89 12.02 -23.94
CA PHE A 186 13.34 13.04 -24.88
C PHE A 186 12.56 12.91 -26.20
N PHE A 187 12.17 14.04 -26.76
CA PHE A 187 11.45 14.12 -28.02
C PHE A 187 12.18 15.05 -28.99
N LYS A 188 12.08 14.76 -30.29
CA LYS A 188 12.56 15.59 -31.39
C LYS A 188 11.42 15.85 -32.37
N GLY A 189 11.21 17.11 -32.72
CA GLY A 189 10.11 17.54 -33.58
C GLY A 189 8.80 17.78 -32.81
N LEU A 190 7.82 18.38 -33.48
CA LEU A 190 6.61 18.91 -32.82
C LEU A 190 5.53 17.84 -32.60
N ASN A 191 5.36 16.91 -33.53
CA ASN A 191 4.20 16.00 -33.57
C ASN A 191 4.59 14.55 -33.27
N ALA A 192 5.13 14.29 -32.07
CA ALA A 192 5.56 12.94 -31.66
C ALA A 192 4.43 12.02 -31.20
N SER A 193 3.32 12.58 -30.72
CA SER A 193 2.13 11.84 -30.29
C SER A 193 1.31 11.34 -31.48
N LEU A 194 0.68 10.18 -31.37
CA LEU A 194 -0.24 9.66 -32.38
C LEU A 194 -1.58 10.40 -32.31
N SER A 195 -2.11 10.80 -33.47
CA SER A 195 -3.50 11.27 -33.58
C SER A 195 -4.49 10.14 -33.32
N GLN A 196 -5.74 10.49 -32.98
CA GLN A 196 -6.83 9.52 -32.81
C GLN A 196 -6.90 8.51 -33.97
N GLN A 197 -6.83 9.00 -35.21
CA GLN A 197 -6.86 8.16 -36.42
C GLN A 197 -5.64 7.23 -36.53
N GLU A 198 -4.45 7.68 -36.13
CA GLU A 198 -3.25 6.82 -36.11
C GLU A 198 -3.36 5.74 -35.04
N ILE A 199 -3.92 6.04 -33.86
CA ILE A 199 -4.15 5.02 -32.80
C ILE A 199 -5.14 3.96 -33.31
N PHE A 200 -6.24 4.36 -33.96
CA PHE A 200 -7.20 3.42 -34.57
C PHE A 200 -6.53 2.52 -35.62
N ASN A 201 -5.73 3.10 -36.51
CA ASN A 201 -5.05 2.36 -37.56
C ASN A 201 -4.01 1.40 -36.99
N GLU A 202 -3.30 1.81 -35.93
CA GLU A 202 -2.33 0.96 -35.25
C GLU A 202 -3.04 -0.20 -34.54
N PHE A 203 -4.09 0.08 -33.78
CA PHE A 203 -4.85 -0.94 -33.04
C PHE A 203 -5.37 -2.06 -33.96
N ARG A 204 -5.81 -1.72 -35.18
CA ARG A 204 -6.27 -2.70 -36.19
C ARG A 204 -5.16 -3.66 -36.65
N LYS A 205 -3.91 -3.19 -36.67
CA LYS A 205 -2.75 -3.97 -37.13
C LYS A 205 -2.08 -4.70 -35.97
N ASN A 206 -1.86 -3.98 -34.87
CA ASN A 206 -1.22 -4.44 -33.65
C ASN A 206 -2.11 -4.03 -32.46
N PRO A 207 -2.95 -4.94 -31.93
CA PRO A 207 -3.83 -4.59 -30.81
C PRO A 207 -3.04 -4.07 -29.60
N LEU A 208 -3.42 -2.86 -29.16
CA LEU A 208 -2.76 -2.13 -28.07
C LEU A 208 -3.35 -2.46 -26.68
N LEU A 209 -4.55 -3.06 -26.67
CA LEU A 209 -5.29 -3.43 -25.47
C LEU A 209 -6.02 -4.75 -25.71
N TYR A 210 -5.90 -5.66 -24.75
CA TYR A 210 -6.59 -6.96 -24.76
C TYR A 210 -7.54 -7.08 -23.57
N SER A 211 -8.57 -7.89 -23.71
CA SER A 211 -9.34 -8.40 -22.57
C SER A 211 -8.88 -9.81 -22.23
N ARG A 212 -9.05 -10.23 -20.98
CA ARG A 212 -8.96 -11.63 -20.58
C ARG A 212 -10.37 -12.21 -20.55
N ASP A 213 -10.57 -13.36 -21.17
CA ASP A 213 -11.79 -14.13 -21.00
C ASP A 213 -11.82 -14.88 -19.66
N GLY A 214 -12.92 -15.59 -19.38
CA GLY A 214 -13.07 -16.35 -18.12
C GLY A 214 -12.04 -17.46 -17.92
N ASN A 215 -11.31 -17.86 -18.96
CA ASN A 215 -10.22 -18.84 -18.91
C ASN A 215 -8.83 -18.18 -18.92
N GLY A 216 -8.77 -16.84 -18.80
CA GLY A 216 -7.53 -16.07 -18.81
C GLY A 216 -6.88 -15.88 -20.18
N LYS A 217 -7.53 -16.32 -21.27
CA LYS A 217 -7.01 -16.14 -22.64
C LYS A 217 -7.22 -14.70 -23.09
N LEU A 218 -6.22 -14.16 -23.79
CA LEU A 218 -6.26 -12.80 -24.32
C LEU A 218 -7.11 -12.76 -25.59
N LYS A 219 -8.06 -11.83 -25.62
CA LYS A 219 -8.91 -11.52 -26.77
C LYS A 219 -8.79 -10.04 -27.11
N ASN A 220 -8.97 -9.72 -28.38
CA ASN A 220 -9.05 -8.33 -28.81
C ASN A 220 -10.18 -7.64 -28.07
N PHE A 221 -9.91 -6.44 -27.55
CA PHE A 221 -10.86 -5.64 -26.82
C PHE A 221 -10.88 -4.26 -27.46
N ASN A 222 -12.01 -3.84 -28.02
CA ASN A 222 -12.09 -2.55 -28.71
C ASN A 222 -12.15 -1.42 -27.68
N PRO A 223 -11.09 -0.62 -27.50
CA PRO A 223 -11.11 0.49 -26.58
C PRO A 223 -11.89 1.67 -27.17
N ILE A 224 -12.39 2.55 -26.30
CA ILE A 224 -12.79 3.89 -26.72
C ILE A 224 -11.51 4.69 -26.98
N ILE A 225 -11.40 5.33 -28.15
CA ILE A 225 -10.26 6.16 -28.53
C ILE A 225 -10.79 7.56 -28.83
N THR A 226 -10.28 8.56 -28.13
CA THR A 226 -10.63 9.97 -28.29
C THR A 226 -9.39 10.79 -28.62
N ASP A 227 -9.52 12.11 -28.77
CA ASP A 227 -8.38 13.01 -28.95
C ASP A 227 -7.44 13.03 -27.73
N ASP A 228 -7.93 12.64 -26.55
CA ASP A 228 -7.12 12.48 -25.33
C ASP A 228 -6.28 11.19 -25.35
N GLY A 229 -6.51 10.29 -26.30
CA GLY A 229 -5.85 8.98 -26.41
C GLY A 229 -6.79 7.79 -26.22
N MET A 230 -6.21 6.62 -25.94
CA MET A 230 -6.95 5.37 -25.72
C MET A 230 -7.44 5.31 -24.28
N GLN A 231 -8.75 5.27 -24.08
CA GLN A 231 -9.38 5.28 -22.75
C GLN A 231 -9.07 4.00 -21.96
N MET A 232 -8.86 4.17 -20.66
CA MET A 232 -8.49 3.09 -19.72
C MET A 232 -9.51 3.00 -18.58
N ASN A 233 -9.92 1.77 -18.27
CA ASN A 233 -10.90 1.43 -17.24
C ASN A 233 -10.27 0.60 -16.13
N LEU A 234 -10.92 0.58 -14.96
CA LEU A 234 -10.50 -0.23 -13.80
C LEU A 234 -11.09 -1.64 -13.84
N ASP A 235 -10.33 -2.62 -13.36
CA ASP A 235 -10.84 -3.96 -13.02
C ASP A 235 -11.46 -3.91 -11.63
N LEU A 236 -12.80 -3.88 -11.57
CA LEU A 236 -13.57 -3.98 -10.32
C LEU A 236 -14.14 -5.39 -10.09
N SER A 237 -13.67 -6.38 -10.85
CA SER A 237 -14.10 -7.78 -10.71
C SER A 237 -13.26 -8.56 -9.68
N GLY A 238 -12.01 -8.15 -9.44
CA GLY A 238 -11.09 -8.84 -8.54
C GLY A 238 -10.68 -10.24 -9.02
N ARG A 239 -10.90 -10.56 -10.30
CA ARG A 239 -10.71 -11.90 -10.89
C ARG A 239 -9.30 -12.47 -10.74
N ASN A 240 -8.28 -11.60 -10.75
CA ASN A 240 -6.87 -11.99 -10.66
C ASN A 240 -6.35 -11.95 -9.21
N THR A 241 -7.19 -11.56 -8.26
CA THR A 241 -6.80 -11.11 -6.91
C THR A 241 -7.79 -11.62 -5.85
N ASN A 242 -8.44 -12.77 -6.11
CA ASN A 242 -9.37 -13.44 -5.19
C ASN A 242 -10.51 -12.53 -4.67
N GLY A 243 -11.01 -11.62 -5.50
CA GLY A 243 -12.10 -10.70 -5.14
C GLY A 243 -11.65 -9.36 -4.53
N ILE A 244 -10.34 -9.18 -4.32
CA ILE A 244 -9.76 -7.89 -3.94
C ILE A 244 -9.70 -6.99 -5.17
N VAL A 245 -10.35 -5.83 -5.13
CA VAL A 245 -10.45 -4.90 -6.28
C VAL A 245 -9.51 -3.70 -6.15
N ALA A 246 -9.08 -3.39 -4.93
CA ALA A 246 -8.14 -2.29 -4.67
C ALA A 246 -7.25 -2.59 -3.47
N LEU A 247 -6.15 -1.86 -3.36
CA LEU A 247 -5.37 -1.73 -2.13
C LEU A 247 -5.44 -0.29 -1.65
N ARG A 248 -5.99 -0.04 -0.46
CA ARG A 248 -6.07 1.27 0.17
C ARG A 248 -4.86 1.48 1.09
N THR A 249 -4.25 2.66 1.08
CA THR A 249 -3.15 2.96 2.02
C THR A 249 -3.65 3.00 3.46
N ARG A 250 -2.92 2.40 4.38
CA ARG A 250 -3.14 2.52 5.83
C ARG A 250 -2.64 3.86 6.35
N ARG A 251 -3.10 4.25 7.55
CA ARG A 251 -2.68 5.47 8.23
C ARG A 251 -1.45 5.21 9.09
N ASN A 252 -0.56 6.19 9.16
CA ASN A 252 0.62 6.22 10.03
C ASN A 252 1.51 4.95 10.02
N PRO A 253 1.77 4.28 8.89
CA PRO A 253 2.70 3.15 8.91
C PRO A 253 4.14 3.63 9.12
N SER A 254 5.02 2.71 9.51
CA SER A 254 6.46 2.96 9.59
C SER A 254 7.02 3.54 8.28
N PRO A 255 8.08 4.35 8.31
CA PRO A 255 8.67 4.91 7.08
C PRO A 255 9.21 3.85 6.11
N ILE A 256 9.05 4.07 4.81
CA ILE A 256 9.55 3.17 3.75
C ILE A 256 10.94 3.64 3.31
N ASN A 257 11.96 2.83 3.54
CA ASN A 257 13.30 3.07 3.02
C ASN A 257 13.39 2.61 1.56
N LEU A 258 13.62 3.58 0.66
CA LEU A 258 13.62 3.34 -0.77
C LEU A 258 14.86 2.59 -1.29
N SER A 259 15.90 2.44 -0.46
CA SER A 259 17.04 1.56 -0.78
C SER A 259 16.71 0.07 -0.62
N LYS A 260 15.65 -0.27 0.13
CA LYS A 260 15.27 -1.66 0.40
C LYS A 260 14.28 -2.18 -0.64
N THR A 261 14.58 -3.34 -1.22
CA THR A 261 13.69 -4.06 -2.16
C THR A 261 13.19 -5.35 -1.51
N TYR A 262 11.94 -5.71 -1.79
CA TYR A 262 11.28 -6.92 -1.26
C TYR A 262 11.41 -7.10 0.27
N PHE A 263 11.39 -6.02 1.03
CA PHE A 263 11.69 -6.03 2.46
C PHE A 263 10.42 -5.99 3.32
N TYR A 264 9.50 -5.10 2.99
CA TYR A 264 8.31 -4.80 3.80
C TYR A 264 7.16 -5.77 3.49
N ASP A 265 6.37 -6.11 4.50
CA ASP A 265 5.10 -6.81 4.29
C ASP A 265 4.04 -5.79 3.87
N ALA A 266 3.46 -5.95 2.68
CA ALA A 266 2.55 -4.94 2.13
C ALA A 266 1.23 -4.84 2.93
N GLU A 267 0.84 -5.88 3.67
CA GLU A 267 -0.30 -5.82 4.59
C GLU A 267 -0.09 -4.78 5.71
N ASP A 268 1.16 -4.41 6.00
CA ASP A 268 1.49 -3.41 7.02
C ASP A 268 1.17 -1.97 6.57
N PHE A 269 1.08 -1.78 5.25
CA PHE A 269 0.98 -0.47 4.59
C PHE A 269 -0.31 -0.32 3.79
N PHE A 270 -0.91 -1.44 3.39
CA PHE A 270 -2.09 -1.48 2.57
C PHE A 270 -3.16 -2.37 3.19
N GLU A 271 -4.38 -1.87 3.12
CA GLU A 271 -5.59 -2.61 3.40
C GLU A 271 -6.18 -3.09 2.06
N PRO A 272 -6.35 -4.41 1.86
CA PRO A 272 -7.03 -4.91 0.68
C PRO A 272 -8.50 -4.50 0.71
N ILE A 273 -9.11 -4.17 -0.41
CA ILE A 273 -10.54 -3.87 -0.49
C ILE A 273 -11.23 -4.95 -1.31
N GLU A 274 -12.08 -5.76 -0.67
CA GLU A 274 -12.95 -6.69 -1.38
C GLU A 274 -14.21 -6.03 -1.91
N ASN A 275 -14.68 -6.51 -3.05
CA ASN A 275 -15.95 -6.06 -3.60
C ASN A 275 -16.66 -7.15 -4.38
N ARG A 276 -17.63 -7.80 -3.73
CA ARG A 276 -18.45 -8.86 -4.34
C ARG A 276 -19.55 -8.32 -5.26
N LYS A 277 -19.83 -7.01 -5.23
CA LYS A 277 -20.89 -6.36 -6.00
C LYS A 277 -20.38 -5.59 -7.22
N ARG A 278 -19.05 -5.63 -7.50
CA ARG A 278 -18.40 -4.88 -8.60
C ARG A 278 -18.64 -3.36 -8.55
N LYS A 279 -19.03 -2.86 -7.37
CA LYS A 279 -19.27 -1.44 -7.07
C LYS A 279 -18.52 -0.99 -5.82
N ILE A 280 -17.68 0.03 -5.93
CA ILE A 280 -16.85 0.55 -4.82
C ILE A 280 -17.16 2.03 -4.58
N VAL A 281 -17.23 2.42 -3.31
CA VAL A 281 -17.29 3.82 -2.91
C VAL A 281 -15.90 4.24 -2.46
N LEU A 282 -15.28 5.11 -3.25
CA LEU A 282 -14.02 5.73 -2.91
C LEU A 282 -14.27 6.93 -2.00
N LYS A 283 -13.54 6.99 -0.88
CA LYS A 283 -13.65 8.11 0.07
C LYS A 283 -12.66 9.22 -0.28
N GLY A 284 -13.01 10.47 0.04
CA GLY A 284 -12.12 11.61 -0.11
C GLY A 284 -10.86 11.48 0.73
N ASN A 285 -9.74 12.01 0.23
CA ASN A 285 -8.40 12.01 0.84
C ASN A 285 -7.78 10.62 1.12
N GLU A 286 -8.44 9.54 0.69
CA GLU A 286 -7.87 8.20 0.72
C GLU A 286 -7.16 7.88 -0.61
N ARG A 287 -6.22 6.95 -0.55
CA ARG A 287 -5.36 6.59 -1.68
C ARG A 287 -5.50 5.12 -1.99
N TYR A 288 -5.68 4.81 -3.27
CA TYR A 288 -5.98 3.46 -3.71
C TYR A 288 -5.11 3.07 -4.89
N LEU A 289 -4.63 1.83 -4.88
CA LEU A 289 -4.09 1.16 -6.06
C LEU A 289 -5.19 0.32 -6.70
N PHE A 290 -5.39 0.50 -7.99
CA PHE A 290 -6.28 -0.28 -8.83
C PHE A 290 -5.52 -1.00 -9.94
N ALA A 291 -6.12 -2.03 -10.52
CA ALA A 291 -5.64 -2.64 -11.75
C ALA A 291 -6.48 -2.16 -12.94
N SER A 292 -5.91 -2.14 -14.14
CA SER A 292 -6.68 -1.89 -15.37
C SER A 292 -7.52 -3.11 -15.76
N LYS A 293 -8.71 -2.87 -16.32
CA LYS A 293 -9.60 -3.91 -16.87
C LYS A 293 -8.95 -4.65 -18.05
N GLY A 294 -8.28 -3.89 -18.91
CA GLY A 294 -7.57 -4.40 -20.09
C GLY A 294 -6.09 -4.64 -19.83
N VAL A 295 -5.50 -5.53 -20.62
CA VAL A 295 -4.08 -5.84 -20.65
C VAL A 295 -3.43 -4.97 -21.71
N LEU A 296 -2.63 -3.99 -21.28
CA LEU A 296 -1.91 -3.09 -22.18
C LEU A 296 -0.83 -3.87 -22.93
N ASN A 297 -0.61 -3.49 -24.19
CA ASN A 297 0.45 -4.02 -25.02
C ASN A 297 1.07 -2.88 -25.85
N ILE A 298 2.32 -2.55 -25.57
CA ILE A 298 3.05 -1.49 -26.27
C ILE A 298 3.98 -2.11 -27.31
N PRO A 299 3.72 -1.95 -28.62
CA PRO A 299 4.62 -2.41 -29.67
C PRO A 299 6.02 -1.80 -29.56
N ALA A 300 7.04 -2.48 -30.09
CA ALA A 300 8.43 -2.03 -30.01
C ALA A 300 8.69 -0.65 -30.64
N HIS A 301 7.88 -0.25 -31.62
CA HIS A 301 8.01 1.02 -32.35
C HIS A 301 7.20 2.18 -31.72
N LEU A 302 6.57 1.93 -30.56
CA LEU A 302 5.82 2.93 -29.80
C LEU A 302 6.30 2.99 -28.35
N SER A 303 6.14 4.16 -27.76
CA SER A 303 6.15 4.35 -26.31
C SER A 303 4.81 4.97 -25.91
N ALA A 304 4.47 4.93 -24.63
CA ALA A 304 3.21 5.51 -24.17
C ALA A 304 3.35 6.21 -22.80
N GLU A 305 2.39 7.06 -22.49
CA GLU A 305 2.28 7.80 -21.23
C GLU A 305 0.82 7.79 -20.80
N LEU A 306 0.57 7.41 -19.55
CA LEU A 306 -0.75 7.54 -18.95
C LEU A 306 -1.04 9.04 -18.78
N ARG A 307 -2.25 9.50 -19.10
CA ARG A 307 -2.68 10.87 -18.88
C ARG A 307 -3.96 10.91 -18.07
N ARG A 308 -4.15 12.03 -17.34
CA ARG A 308 -5.43 12.36 -16.73
C ARG A 308 -6.49 12.52 -17.80
N HIS A 309 -7.66 11.95 -17.55
CA HIS A 309 -8.80 12.10 -18.44
C HIS A 309 -9.73 13.19 -17.89
N TYR A 310 -9.87 14.30 -18.62
CA TYR A 310 -10.60 15.49 -18.17
C TYR A 310 -12.12 15.38 -18.39
N GLY A 311 -12.59 14.39 -19.15
CA GLY A 311 -13.97 14.31 -19.65
C GLY A 311 -14.98 13.60 -18.76
N THR A 312 -14.57 12.86 -17.73
CA THR A 312 -15.48 11.96 -17.00
C THR A 312 -16.19 12.56 -15.81
N GLY A 313 -16.08 13.86 -15.52
CA GLY A 313 -16.83 14.50 -14.43
C GLY A 313 -16.49 13.99 -13.01
N ILE A 314 -15.47 13.14 -12.89
CA ILE A 314 -14.83 12.79 -11.62
C ILE A 314 -13.81 13.89 -11.32
N ARG A 315 -14.07 14.80 -10.36
CA ARG A 315 -13.08 15.80 -9.94
C ARG A 315 -12.16 15.22 -8.86
N GLY A 316 -11.56 14.06 -9.14
CA GLY A 316 -10.48 13.47 -8.34
C GLY A 316 -9.14 13.59 -9.06
N THR A 317 -8.03 13.71 -8.33
CA THR A 317 -6.69 13.51 -8.90
C THR A 317 -6.41 12.02 -8.99
N TRP A 318 -6.84 11.40 -10.09
CA TRP A 318 -6.20 10.19 -10.59
C TRP A 318 -4.76 10.58 -10.92
N ASP A 319 -3.82 10.17 -10.07
CA ASP A 319 -2.54 10.86 -10.03
C ASP A 319 -1.53 10.34 -11.05
N GLU A 320 -0.75 11.32 -11.51
CA GLU A 320 0.38 11.42 -12.43
C GLU A 320 0.88 10.21 -13.22
N SER A 321 0.48 10.22 -14.49
CA SER A 321 1.31 9.98 -15.66
C SER A 321 2.55 9.11 -15.45
N GLY A 322 2.41 7.82 -15.65
CA GLY A 322 3.53 6.88 -15.78
C GLY A 322 3.91 6.66 -17.25
N PHE A 323 5.21 6.62 -17.55
CA PHE A 323 5.67 6.09 -18.82
C PHE A 323 5.48 4.58 -18.91
N ALA A 324 4.95 4.12 -20.05
CA ALA A 324 5.01 2.74 -20.48
C ALA A 324 6.02 2.63 -21.64
N ASP A 325 7.00 1.76 -21.45
CA ASP A 325 8.10 1.60 -22.41
C ASP A 325 7.77 0.61 -23.52
N ASN A 326 8.57 0.70 -24.58
CA ASN A 326 8.53 -0.17 -25.74
C ASN A 326 8.59 -1.65 -25.35
N GLY A 327 7.59 -2.44 -25.74
CA GLY A 327 7.49 -3.87 -25.43
C GLY A 327 6.75 -4.18 -24.12
N PHE A 328 6.32 -3.18 -23.35
CA PHE A 328 5.55 -3.41 -22.14
C PHE A 328 4.27 -4.20 -22.46
N ARG A 329 4.02 -5.26 -21.68
CA ARG A 329 2.76 -6.01 -21.72
C ARG A 329 2.32 -6.38 -20.32
N GLY A 330 1.09 -6.05 -19.95
CA GLY A 330 0.54 -6.39 -18.64
C GLY A 330 -0.67 -5.53 -18.28
N ASP A 331 -1.31 -5.90 -17.18
CA ASP A 331 -2.34 -5.08 -16.56
C ASP A 331 -1.64 -3.84 -15.98
N LEU A 332 -2.16 -2.61 -16.14
CA LEU A 332 -1.60 -1.43 -15.48
C LEU A 332 -2.03 -1.39 -14.02
N VAL A 333 -1.18 -0.78 -13.18
CA VAL A 333 -1.60 -0.34 -11.85
C VAL A 333 -1.87 1.15 -11.93
N LEU A 334 -3.01 1.58 -11.42
CA LEU A 334 -3.45 2.97 -11.41
C LEU A 334 -3.57 3.48 -9.98
N GLU A 335 -2.98 4.64 -9.73
CA GLU A 335 -3.04 5.38 -8.48
C GLU A 335 -4.26 6.31 -8.46
N ALA A 336 -5.11 6.18 -7.45
CA ALA A 336 -6.30 7.02 -7.28
C ALA A 336 -6.23 7.81 -5.96
N VAL A 337 -6.35 9.13 -6.06
CA VAL A 337 -6.50 10.05 -4.93
C VAL A 337 -7.72 10.94 -5.18
N LEU A 338 -8.72 10.87 -4.29
CA LEU A 338 -9.90 11.71 -4.42
C LEU A 338 -9.75 13.00 -3.61
N ASN A 339 -9.86 14.15 -4.28
CA ASN A 339 -9.84 15.45 -3.62
C ASN A 339 -11.25 15.95 -3.24
N GLU A 340 -12.30 15.19 -3.57
CA GLU A 340 -13.68 15.54 -3.25
C GLU A 340 -14.10 15.03 -1.86
N SER A 341 -14.70 15.92 -1.06
CA SER A 341 -15.19 15.60 0.29
C SER A 341 -16.34 14.56 0.30
N GLY A 342 -17.07 14.40 -0.80
CA GLY A 342 -18.26 13.55 -0.89
C GLY A 342 -18.01 12.08 -1.28
N GLY A 343 -16.79 11.75 -1.72
CA GLY A 343 -16.48 10.43 -2.29
C GLY A 343 -17.15 10.17 -3.63
N ILE A 344 -16.71 9.11 -4.32
CA ILE A 344 -17.21 8.73 -5.66
C ILE A 344 -17.53 7.26 -5.68
N THR A 345 -18.69 6.93 -6.25
CA THR A 345 -19.06 5.55 -6.52
C THR A 345 -18.59 5.15 -7.92
N LEU A 346 -17.85 4.06 -8.00
CA LEU A 346 -17.45 3.43 -9.26
C LEU A 346 -18.17 2.10 -9.40
N ASP A 347 -18.79 1.89 -10.55
CA ASP A 347 -19.47 0.66 -10.92
C ASP A 347 -18.83 0.10 -12.19
N GLU A 348 -18.58 -1.22 -12.22
CA GLU A 348 -17.99 -1.86 -13.39
C GLU A 348 -18.92 -1.79 -14.62
N THR A 349 -20.24 -1.73 -14.40
CA THR A 349 -21.24 -1.68 -15.48
C THR A 349 -21.23 -0.37 -16.24
N ASP A 350 -20.70 0.70 -15.64
CA ASP A 350 -20.73 2.04 -16.23
C ASP A 350 -19.66 2.22 -17.32
N GLU A 351 -18.74 1.25 -17.46
CA GLU A 351 -17.60 1.28 -18.38
C GLU A 351 -16.87 2.64 -18.42
N ARG A 352 -16.86 3.32 -17.27
CA ARG A 352 -16.35 4.68 -17.15
C ARG A 352 -14.82 4.67 -17.22
N ALA A 353 -14.28 5.47 -18.13
CA ALA A 353 -12.84 5.68 -18.21
C ALA A 353 -12.34 6.51 -17.03
N VAL A 354 -11.17 6.16 -16.49
CA VAL A 354 -10.54 6.90 -15.39
C VAL A 354 -9.25 7.60 -15.82
N SER A 355 -8.69 7.20 -16.95
CA SER A 355 -7.48 7.76 -17.56
C SER A 355 -7.45 7.48 -19.06
N ALA A 356 -6.53 8.11 -19.77
CA ALA A 356 -6.28 7.85 -21.18
C ALA A 356 -4.79 7.53 -21.41
N MET A 357 -4.49 6.72 -22.41
CA MET A 357 -3.13 6.39 -22.84
C MET A 357 -2.78 7.19 -24.08
N GLU A 358 -1.76 8.03 -23.98
CA GLU A 358 -1.17 8.70 -25.13
C GLU A 358 -0.01 7.84 -25.67
N PHE A 359 0.07 7.71 -26.99
CA PHE A 359 1.13 6.95 -27.66
C PHE A 359 2.06 7.88 -28.43
N PHE A 360 3.34 7.56 -28.48
CA PHE A 360 4.35 8.30 -29.23
C PHE A 360 5.11 7.42 -30.20
N ARG A 361 5.31 7.94 -31.42
CA ARG A 361 6.19 7.31 -32.43
C ARG A 361 7.61 7.35 -31.92
N THR A 362 8.33 6.24 -31.96
CA THR A 362 9.78 6.26 -31.72
C THR A 362 10.55 6.51 -33.01
N ILE A 363 11.73 7.12 -32.89
CA ILE A 363 12.59 7.43 -34.05
C ILE A 363 13.08 6.17 -34.78
N GLN A 364 13.22 5.08 -34.02
CA GLN A 364 13.50 3.72 -34.48
C GLN A 364 13.08 2.73 -33.37
N ASN A 365 13.21 1.43 -33.62
CA ASN A 365 13.08 0.45 -32.55
C ASN A 365 14.27 0.56 -31.57
N PRO A 366 14.03 0.56 -30.25
CA PRO A 366 15.11 0.53 -29.28
C PRO A 366 15.83 -0.83 -29.34
N ASP A 367 17.13 -0.85 -29.05
CA ASP A 367 17.90 -2.10 -28.89
C ASP A 367 17.68 -2.73 -27.51
N LYS A 368 17.25 -1.92 -26.53
CA LYS A 368 16.68 -2.37 -25.26
C LYS A 368 15.16 -2.42 -25.37
N ILE A 369 14.57 -3.61 -25.17
CA ILE A 369 13.12 -3.81 -25.12
C ILE A 369 12.72 -4.18 -23.69
N TYR A 370 11.65 -3.57 -23.19
CA TYR A 370 11.15 -3.84 -21.84
C TYR A 370 10.73 -5.33 -21.71
N GLY A 371 11.17 -5.99 -20.64
CA GLY A 371 10.92 -7.42 -20.43
C GLY A 371 12.05 -8.32 -20.94
N LEU A 372 12.01 -8.70 -22.22
CA LEU A 372 12.84 -9.80 -22.78
C LEU A 372 14.36 -9.65 -22.52
N ASN A 373 14.88 -8.42 -22.59
CA ASN A 373 16.32 -8.16 -22.57
C ASN A 373 16.79 -7.39 -21.32
N ILE A 374 15.88 -6.94 -20.45
CA ILE A 374 16.19 -6.14 -19.27
C ILE A 374 15.36 -6.61 -18.08
N GLY A 375 15.97 -6.72 -16.90
CA GLY A 375 15.26 -7.08 -15.66
C GLY A 375 14.06 -6.16 -15.45
N SER A 376 12.85 -6.66 -15.71
CA SER A 376 11.62 -5.88 -15.67
C SER A 376 10.85 -6.19 -14.40
N ASN A 377 10.62 -5.17 -13.58
CA ASN A 377 9.78 -5.37 -12.40
C ASN A 377 8.33 -5.67 -12.80
N TYR A 378 7.79 -5.08 -13.88
CA TYR A 378 6.34 -5.06 -14.11
C TYR A 378 5.86 -5.75 -15.39
N GLN A 379 6.76 -6.34 -16.17
CA GLN A 379 6.36 -7.09 -17.36
C GLN A 379 5.51 -8.31 -16.98
N GLY A 380 4.45 -8.55 -17.75
CA GLY A 380 3.55 -9.68 -17.56
C GLY A 380 2.73 -9.59 -16.28
N GLN A 381 2.68 -8.42 -15.60
CA GLN A 381 1.92 -8.29 -14.37
C GLN A 381 0.41 -8.54 -14.62
N MET A 382 -0.22 -9.20 -13.66
CA MET A 382 -1.63 -9.57 -13.70
C MET A 382 -2.31 -9.03 -12.44
N GLY A 383 -3.37 -8.26 -12.62
CA GLY A 383 -4.10 -7.61 -11.55
C GLY A 383 -3.30 -6.57 -10.78
N LEU A 384 -3.69 -6.38 -9.52
CA LEU A 384 -3.10 -5.41 -8.61
C LEU A 384 -1.64 -5.75 -8.30
N ARG A 385 -0.83 -4.71 -8.10
CA ARG A 385 0.56 -4.90 -7.70
C ARG A 385 1.08 -3.73 -6.87
N VAL A 386 1.69 -4.08 -5.73
CA VAL A 386 2.43 -3.14 -4.87
C VAL A 386 3.78 -2.75 -5.47
N SER A 387 4.45 -1.77 -4.86
CA SER A 387 5.81 -1.37 -5.25
C SER A 387 6.85 -2.48 -5.01
N LYS A 388 8.00 -2.42 -5.69
CA LYS A 388 9.14 -3.35 -5.54
C LYS A 388 9.75 -3.40 -4.12
N HIS A 389 9.39 -2.46 -3.25
CA HIS A 389 9.89 -2.36 -1.87
C HIS A 389 9.22 -3.37 -0.95
N PHE A 390 8.05 -3.86 -1.34
CA PHE A 390 7.29 -4.87 -0.61
C PHE A 390 7.60 -6.27 -1.12
N ARG A 391 7.50 -7.24 -0.22
CA ARG A 391 7.41 -8.65 -0.59
C ARG A 391 6.17 -8.89 -1.47
N LYS A 392 6.15 -10.03 -2.14
CA LYS A 392 4.99 -10.41 -2.97
C LYS A 392 3.74 -10.46 -2.10
N PHE A 393 2.73 -9.65 -2.47
CA PHE A 393 1.46 -9.61 -1.76
C PHE A 393 0.66 -10.90 -1.99
N ASP A 394 0.19 -11.52 -0.92
CA ASP A 394 -0.61 -12.75 -0.97
C ASP A 394 -2.11 -12.39 -1.00
N PHE A 395 -2.63 -12.16 -2.20
CA PHE A 395 -4.05 -11.84 -2.38
C PHE A 395 -4.99 -12.96 -1.90
N ALA A 396 -4.57 -14.22 -1.93
CA ALA A 396 -5.43 -15.33 -1.51
C ALA A 396 -5.60 -15.33 0.01
N ARG A 397 -4.50 -15.17 0.74
CA ARG A 397 -4.51 -14.96 2.19
C ARG A 397 -5.28 -13.70 2.56
N ALA A 398 -4.96 -12.57 1.92
CA ALA A 398 -5.57 -11.29 2.21
C ALA A 398 -7.10 -11.31 2.04
N ALA A 399 -7.62 -11.94 0.97
CA ALA A 399 -9.07 -12.09 0.76
C ALA A 399 -9.71 -12.94 1.88
N LYS A 400 -9.04 -14.03 2.26
CA LYS A 400 -9.51 -14.89 3.34
C LYS A 400 -9.53 -14.19 4.70
N GLU A 401 -8.55 -13.32 4.98
CA GLU A 401 -8.41 -12.60 6.26
C GLU A 401 -9.14 -11.25 6.29
N TYR A 402 -9.55 -10.70 5.13
CA TYR A 402 -10.09 -9.35 4.99
C TYR A 402 -11.21 -9.04 6.00
N GLY A 403 -12.23 -9.88 6.05
CA GLY A 403 -13.35 -9.70 6.98
C GLY A 403 -12.95 -9.76 8.46
N LYS A 404 -11.83 -10.42 8.79
CA LYS A 404 -11.37 -10.57 10.17
C LYS A 404 -10.54 -9.39 10.66
N LEU A 405 -9.72 -8.76 9.81
CA LEU A 405 -8.83 -7.66 10.20
C LEU A 405 -9.41 -6.27 9.91
N ASN A 406 -10.31 -6.14 8.93
CA ASN A 406 -10.95 -4.87 8.58
C ASN A 406 -12.23 -4.59 9.36
N ARG A 407 -12.30 -5.04 10.62
CA ARG A 407 -13.45 -4.80 11.48
C ARG A 407 -13.10 -3.79 12.56
N GLU A 408 -14.09 -2.98 12.91
CA GLU A 408 -14.00 -2.17 14.11
C GLU A 408 -14.29 -3.04 15.33
N VAL A 409 -13.40 -2.98 16.32
CA VAL A 409 -13.49 -3.73 17.57
C VAL A 409 -13.64 -2.77 18.74
N LEU A 410 -14.32 -3.21 19.80
CA LEU A 410 -14.43 -2.43 21.03
C LEU A 410 -13.07 -2.37 21.73
N VAL A 411 -12.61 -1.16 21.95
CA VAL A 411 -11.37 -0.86 22.66
C VAL A 411 -11.61 0.16 23.77
N CYS A 412 -10.70 0.23 24.73
CA CYS A 412 -10.75 1.24 25.79
C CYS A 412 -9.33 1.69 26.16
N ASP A 413 -9.23 2.88 26.74
CA ASP A 413 -7.97 3.41 27.25
C ASP A 413 -7.33 2.46 28.27
N ALA A 414 -6.04 2.16 28.08
CA ALA A 414 -5.32 1.22 28.91
C ALA A 414 -5.22 1.71 30.36
N GLY A 415 -5.02 3.01 30.59
CA GLY A 415 -4.98 3.62 31.91
C GLY A 415 -6.33 3.49 32.64
N PHE A 416 -7.43 3.74 31.95
CA PHE A 416 -8.77 3.52 32.47
C PHE A 416 -8.98 2.07 32.89
N LEU A 417 -8.68 1.09 32.01
CA LEU A 417 -8.88 -0.33 32.32
C LEU A 417 -7.99 -0.81 33.47
N LYS A 418 -6.75 -0.33 33.55
CA LYS A 418 -5.85 -0.59 34.68
C LYS A 418 -6.41 0.00 35.98
N SER A 419 -7.03 1.18 35.94
CA SER A 419 -7.67 1.80 37.12
C SER A 419 -8.88 1.02 37.67
N LEU A 420 -9.45 0.10 36.87
CA LEU A 420 -10.54 -0.79 37.30
C LEU A 420 -10.02 -1.99 38.09
N ARG A 421 -8.71 -2.15 38.21
CA ARG A 421 -8.03 -3.30 38.81
C ARG A 421 -7.18 -2.90 39.99
N GLN A 422 -6.96 -3.83 40.90
CA GLN A 422 -6.00 -3.69 42.00
C GLN A 422 -4.60 -4.13 41.59
N SER A 423 -4.50 -5.11 40.68
CA SER A 423 -3.22 -5.66 40.21
C SER A 423 -2.93 -5.28 38.76
N ASP A 424 -1.70 -4.85 38.51
CA ASP A 424 -1.22 -4.44 37.18
C ASP A 424 -1.14 -5.61 36.18
N SER A 425 -1.06 -6.85 36.65
CA SER A 425 -1.03 -8.04 35.80
C SER A 425 -1.68 -9.26 36.48
N GLY A 426 -1.96 -10.30 35.70
CA GLY A 426 -2.56 -11.55 36.16
C GLY A 426 -4.09 -11.58 36.11
N PHE A 427 -4.67 -12.63 36.67
CA PHE A 427 -6.12 -12.77 36.84
C PHE A 427 -6.58 -12.08 38.13
N GLU A 428 -7.65 -11.29 38.05
CA GLU A 428 -8.28 -10.63 39.20
C GLU A 428 -9.78 -10.96 39.24
N SER A 429 -10.24 -11.56 40.35
CA SER A 429 -11.63 -11.97 40.50
C SER A 429 -12.56 -10.77 40.67
N VAL A 430 -13.76 -10.85 40.10
CA VAL A 430 -14.79 -9.82 40.24
C VAL A 430 -16.00 -10.40 40.98
N TYR A 431 -16.40 -9.74 42.06
CA TYR A 431 -17.60 -10.11 42.82
C TYR A 431 -18.87 -9.88 42.00
N LYS A 432 -19.88 -10.74 42.21
CA LYS A 432 -21.10 -10.78 41.40
C LYS A 432 -21.86 -9.44 41.41
N GLU A 433 -21.86 -8.74 42.53
CA GLU A 433 -22.46 -7.42 42.69
C GLU A 433 -21.79 -6.33 41.82
N HIS A 434 -20.49 -6.44 41.56
CA HIS A 434 -19.71 -5.46 40.78
C HIS A 434 -19.59 -5.82 39.30
N ALA A 435 -19.91 -7.06 38.93
CA ALA A 435 -19.77 -7.55 37.56
C ALA A 435 -20.56 -6.72 36.52
N ARG A 436 -21.78 -6.29 36.87
CA ARG A 436 -22.61 -5.48 35.97
C ARG A 436 -22.05 -4.07 35.81
N ASP A 437 -21.65 -3.46 36.92
CA ASP A 437 -21.07 -2.11 36.92
C ASP A 437 -19.79 -2.05 36.08
N LEU A 438 -18.89 -3.01 36.26
CA LEU A 438 -17.65 -3.10 35.48
C LEU A 438 -17.92 -3.14 33.97
N VAL A 439 -18.81 -4.03 33.53
CA VAL A 439 -19.13 -4.16 32.11
C VAL A 439 -19.80 -2.89 31.58
N SER A 440 -20.69 -2.25 32.35
CA SER A 440 -21.32 -0.99 31.96
C SER A 440 -20.29 0.12 31.78
N ARG A 441 -19.36 0.28 32.74
CA ARG A 441 -18.28 1.27 32.68
C ARG A 441 -17.36 1.09 31.47
N ILE A 442 -17.02 -0.17 31.13
CA ILE A 442 -16.24 -0.49 29.92
C ILE A 442 -17.03 -0.17 28.65
N GLN A 443 -18.33 -0.45 28.62
CA GLN A 443 -19.18 -0.14 27.47
C GLN A 443 -19.39 1.37 27.26
N GLU A 444 -19.52 2.12 28.36
CA GLU A 444 -19.71 3.57 28.33
C GLU A 444 -18.43 4.34 27.98
N SER A 445 -17.28 3.85 28.45
CA SER A 445 -15.97 4.47 28.19
C SER A 445 -15.29 3.95 26.93
N GLY A 446 -15.73 2.80 26.43
CA GLY A 446 -15.19 2.15 25.24
C GLY A 446 -15.63 2.81 23.95
N PHE A 447 -14.82 2.67 22.92
CA PHE A 447 -15.12 3.12 21.56
C PHE A 447 -14.71 2.05 20.55
N PHE A 448 -15.22 2.16 19.33
CA PHE A 448 -14.90 1.23 18.25
C PHE A 448 -13.77 1.79 17.41
N HIS A 449 -12.73 0.98 17.19
CA HIS A 449 -11.57 1.34 16.38
C HIS A 449 -11.13 0.18 15.48
N SER A 450 -10.36 0.48 14.43
CA SER A 450 -9.77 -0.53 13.54
C SER A 450 -8.96 -1.55 14.34
N ARG A 451 -9.33 -2.84 14.28
CA ARG A 451 -8.57 -3.92 14.94
C ARG A 451 -7.09 -3.86 14.56
N TYR A 452 -6.83 -3.69 13.27
CA TYR A 452 -5.48 -3.64 12.75
C TYR A 452 -4.64 -2.55 13.43
N ASP A 453 -5.19 -1.34 13.60
CA ASP A 453 -4.45 -0.21 14.17
C ASP A 453 -4.14 -0.43 15.67
N CYS A 454 -4.97 -1.22 16.35
CA CYS A 454 -4.82 -1.51 17.78
C CYS A 454 -3.90 -2.70 18.09
N GLU A 455 -3.43 -3.47 17.09
CA GLU A 455 -2.56 -4.64 17.31
C GLU A 455 -1.13 -4.27 17.71
N GLU A 456 -0.76 -2.98 17.60
CA GLU A 456 0.56 -2.43 17.97
C GLU A 456 0.46 -1.23 18.93
N ASP A 457 -0.72 -0.91 19.44
CA ASP A 457 -0.96 0.22 20.35
C ASP A 457 -1.25 -0.28 21.77
N GLU A 458 -0.29 -0.14 22.69
CA GLU A 458 -0.43 -0.57 24.09
C GLU A 458 -1.17 0.48 24.98
N GLU A 459 -1.47 1.67 24.46
CA GLU A 459 -2.26 2.70 25.16
C GLU A 459 -3.78 2.44 25.03
N VAL A 460 -4.17 1.56 24.12
CA VAL A 460 -5.57 1.21 23.85
C VAL A 460 -5.71 -0.31 23.85
N LEU A 461 -6.42 -0.86 24.84
CA LEU A 461 -6.60 -2.31 24.95
C LEU A 461 -7.89 -2.76 24.28
N GLN A 462 -7.78 -3.83 23.51
CA GLN A 462 -8.87 -4.52 22.85
C GLN A 462 -9.60 -5.42 23.86
N ILE A 463 -10.92 -5.25 23.98
CA ILE A 463 -11.73 -5.99 24.96
C ILE A 463 -12.07 -7.39 24.43
N ILE A 464 -11.63 -8.43 25.14
CA ILE A 464 -11.85 -9.84 24.76
C ILE A 464 -12.68 -10.56 25.83
N PRO A 465 -13.97 -10.80 25.58
CA PRO A 465 -14.74 -11.80 26.32
C PRO A 465 -14.15 -13.19 26.07
N TYR A 466 -13.73 -13.85 27.15
CA TYR A 466 -13.06 -15.14 27.12
C TYR A 466 -13.78 -16.13 28.04
N ILE A 467 -14.46 -17.12 27.46
CA ILE A 467 -15.28 -18.08 28.21
C ILE A 467 -14.55 -19.40 28.46
N VAL A 468 -14.47 -19.77 29.72
CA VAL A 468 -14.01 -21.07 30.21
C VAL A 468 -15.23 -21.96 30.43
N VAL A 469 -15.27 -23.10 29.74
CA VAL A 469 -16.42 -24.02 29.80
C VAL A 469 -16.09 -25.23 30.66
N PHE A 470 -16.81 -25.39 31.76
CA PHE A 470 -16.66 -26.49 32.70
C PHE A 470 -17.62 -27.65 32.37
N GLY A 471 -17.13 -28.88 32.53
CA GLY A 471 -17.94 -30.08 32.48
C GLY A 471 -18.41 -30.52 33.86
N SER A 472 -18.94 -31.75 33.96
CA SER A 472 -19.25 -32.34 35.26
C SER A 472 -17.99 -32.65 36.07
N GLY A 473 -17.99 -32.27 37.35
CA GLY A 473 -16.85 -32.44 38.26
C GLY A 473 -15.74 -31.43 38.01
N GLU A 474 -14.50 -31.82 38.30
CA GLU A 474 -13.30 -30.99 38.10
C GLU A 474 -12.75 -31.15 36.67
N LYS A 475 -13.59 -30.84 35.68
CA LYS A 475 -13.24 -30.92 34.25
C LYS A 475 -13.48 -29.59 33.53
N VAL A 476 -12.55 -29.23 32.66
CA VAL A 476 -12.62 -28.03 31.80
C VAL A 476 -12.40 -28.43 30.35
N PHE A 477 -13.07 -27.74 29.43
CA PHE A 477 -12.80 -27.92 28.01
C PHE A 477 -11.41 -27.36 27.68
N SER A 478 -10.57 -28.18 27.07
CA SER A 478 -9.25 -27.80 26.59
C SER A 478 -9.08 -28.23 25.15
N TYR A 479 -8.45 -27.38 24.35
CA TYR A 479 -8.26 -27.62 22.93
C TYR A 479 -6.90 -27.14 22.44
N LYS A 480 -6.52 -27.61 21.24
CA LYS A 480 -5.27 -27.26 20.58
C LYS A 480 -5.54 -26.49 19.29
N ARG A 481 -4.95 -25.30 19.18
CA ARG A 481 -5.07 -24.44 17.97
C ARG A 481 -4.33 -25.06 16.78
N ALA A 482 -4.83 -24.84 15.56
CA ALA A 482 -4.27 -25.35 14.30
C ALA A 482 -2.80 -24.95 14.06
N ARG A 483 -2.03 -25.82 13.36
CA ARG A 483 -0.59 -25.65 13.05
C ARG A 483 -0.29 -25.14 11.63
N LYS A 484 -1.29 -24.95 10.75
CA LYS A 484 -1.05 -24.59 9.33
C LYS A 484 -1.57 -23.18 9.00
N ILE A 485 -0.65 -22.40 8.40
CA ILE A 485 -0.72 -21.00 7.91
C ILE A 485 -1.96 -20.62 7.08
N GLN A 486 -2.76 -21.58 6.63
CA GLN A 486 -3.84 -21.31 5.68
C GLN A 486 -5.13 -20.82 6.32
N ASP A 487 -5.28 -20.88 7.64
CA ASP A 487 -6.44 -20.37 8.35
C ASP A 487 -5.98 -19.60 9.60
N TYR A 488 -6.10 -18.27 9.58
CA TYR A 488 -6.11 -17.36 10.75
C TYR A 488 -4.89 -16.43 10.94
N GLY A 489 -5.21 -15.17 11.31
CA GLY A 489 -4.31 -14.03 11.48
C GLY A 489 -3.54 -13.95 12.82
N GLU A 490 -3.74 -14.88 13.74
CA GLU A 490 -2.91 -15.02 14.95
C GLU A 490 -1.68 -15.88 14.65
N ARG A 491 -0.68 -15.27 14.00
CA ARG A 491 0.61 -15.95 13.78
C ARG A 491 1.37 -16.31 15.08
N LYS A 492 0.89 -15.84 16.24
CA LYS A 492 1.63 -15.74 17.50
C LYS A 492 1.32 -16.85 18.54
N LEU A 493 0.23 -17.62 18.37
CA LEU A 493 -0.26 -18.63 19.35
C LEU A 493 -0.32 -20.07 18.79
N PHE A 494 0.42 -20.34 17.70
CA PHE A 494 0.30 -21.60 16.95
C PHE A 494 0.70 -22.84 17.76
N GLY A 495 -0.17 -23.85 17.73
CA GLY A 495 0.11 -25.17 18.30
C GLY A 495 0.10 -25.24 19.84
N GLU A 496 -0.19 -24.13 20.52
CA GLU A 496 -0.43 -24.07 21.96
C GLU A 496 -1.83 -24.60 22.30
N HIS A 497 -1.98 -25.06 23.54
CA HIS A 497 -3.26 -25.43 24.11
C HIS A 497 -3.96 -24.22 24.72
N SER A 498 -5.28 -24.21 24.67
CA SER A 498 -6.14 -23.21 25.32
C SER A 498 -7.21 -23.91 26.19
N ILE A 499 -7.70 -23.19 27.20
CA ILE A 499 -8.84 -23.60 28.05
C ILE A 499 -10.05 -22.67 27.91
N GLY A 500 -9.96 -21.61 27.10
CA GLY A 500 -11.09 -20.73 26.89
C GLY A 500 -11.21 -20.24 25.46
N LEU A 501 -12.44 -19.92 25.12
CA LEU A 501 -12.89 -19.53 23.78
C LEU A 501 -13.22 -18.04 23.84
N GLY A 502 -12.76 -17.24 22.88
CA GLY A 502 -12.96 -15.80 22.97
C GLY A 502 -12.42 -15.04 21.77
N GLY A 503 -12.91 -13.82 21.61
CA GLY A 503 -12.53 -12.96 20.49
C GLY A 503 -13.04 -11.54 20.68
N HIS A 504 -12.83 -10.72 19.64
CA HIS A 504 -13.15 -9.30 19.68
C HIS A 504 -14.65 -9.03 19.67
N ILE A 505 -15.08 -8.05 20.46
CA ILE A 505 -16.42 -7.46 20.37
C ILE A 505 -16.48 -6.57 19.12
N ILE A 506 -17.46 -6.78 18.26
CA ILE A 506 -17.68 -5.98 17.04
C ILE A 506 -18.98 -5.18 17.11
N ARG A 507 -19.15 -4.17 16.24
CA ARG A 507 -20.37 -3.34 16.21
C ARG A 507 -21.66 -4.17 16.03
N ALA A 508 -21.59 -5.27 15.29
CA ALA A 508 -22.73 -6.16 15.06
C ALA A 508 -23.22 -6.89 16.34
N ASP A 509 -22.40 -6.92 17.41
CA ASP A 509 -22.78 -7.48 18.69
C ASP A 509 -23.70 -6.54 19.51
N ALA A 510 -23.94 -5.30 19.03
CA ALA A 510 -24.87 -4.37 19.66
C ALA A 510 -26.32 -4.91 19.68
N PRO A 511 -27.15 -4.56 20.69
CA PRO A 511 -26.81 -3.74 21.86
C PRO A 511 -26.18 -4.55 23.01
N CYS A 512 -26.32 -5.88 23.01
CA CYS A 512 -25.82 -6.77 24.07
C CYS A 512 -24.39 -7.23 23.75
N PHE A 513 -23.46 -6.28 23.67
CA PHE A 513 -22.11 -6.47 23.11
C PHE A 513 -21.39 -7.73 23.61
N VAL A 514 -21.26 -7.90 24.93
CA VAL A 514 -20.50 -9.03 25.50
C VAL A 514 -21.23 -10.36 25.31
N GLU A 515 -22.53 -10.41 25.59
CA GLU A 515 -23.31 -11.65 25.54
C GLU A 515 -23.45 -12.18 24.11
N ARG A 516 -23.63 -11.30 23.12
CA ARG A 516 -23.67 -11.66 21.70
C ARG A 516 -22.29 -12.04 21.17
N CYS A 517 -21.23 -11.35 21.58
CA CYS A 517 -19.86 -11.71 21.25
C CYS A 517 -19.52 -13.12 21.76
N LEU A 518 -19.73 -13.41 23.05
CA LEU A 518 -19.48 -14.74 23.63
C LEU A 518 -20.24 -15.84 22.90
N LYS A 519 -21.52 -15.61 22.58
CA LYS A 519 -22.32 -16.58 21.83
C LYS A 519 -21.76 -16.80 20.42
N ARG A 520 -21.43 -15.71 19.71
CA ARG A 520 -20.90 -15.75 18.35
C ARG A 520 -19.56 -16.51 18.31
N GLU A 521 -18.61 -16.16 19.16
CA GLU A 521 -17.30 -16.83 19.23
C GLU A 521 -17.44 -18.32 19.57
N LEU A 522 -18.31 -18.65 20.54
CA LEU A 522 -18.61 -20.05 20.87
C LEU A 522 -19.24 -20.81 19.69
N ASP A 523 -20.19 -20.19 18.99
CA ASP A 523 -20.90 -20.78 17.85
C ASP A 523 -20.02 -20.88 16.59
N GLU A 524 -19.00 -20.03 16.45
CA GLU A 524 -17.98 -20.10 15.40
C GLU A 524 -17.09 -21.34 15.64
N GLU A 525 -16.51 -21.49 16.83
CA GLU A 525 -15.48 -22.51 17.06
C GLU A 525 -16.06 -23.92 17.34
N VAL A 526 -17.20 -23.99 18.05
CA VAL A 526 -17.74 -25.26 18.55
C VAL A 526 -19.25 -25.41 18.39
N GLN A 527 -19.69 -26.67 18.38
CA GLN A 527 -21.07 -27.09 18.52
C GLN A 527 -21.27 -27.67 19.92
N VAL A 528 -21.95 -26.92 20.78
CA VAL A 528 -22.36 -27.40 22.10
C VAL A 528 -23.61 -28.27 21.95
N LYS A 529 -23.58 -29.51 22.45
CA LYS A 529 -24.75 -30.38 22.54
C LYS A 529 -25.07 -30.64 24.00
N GLY A 530 -26.23 -30.16 24.45
CA GLY A 530 -26.66 -30.25 25.84
C GLY A 530 -26.99 -28.87 26.42
N ALA A 531 -27.13 -28.79 27.73
CA ALA A 531 -27.48 -27.56 28.41
C ALA A 531 -26.22 -26.81 28.87
N LEU A 532 -26.01 -25.60 28.35
CA LEU A 532 -24.97 -24.68 28.80
C LEU A 532 -25.61 -23.61 29.70
N THR A 533 -25.07 -23.41 30.90
CA THR A 533 -25.56 -22.34 31.80
C THR A 533 -25.29 -20.95 31.21
N LYS A 534 -26.07 -19.94 31.63
CA LYS A 534 -25.78 -18.55 31.25
C LYS A 534 -24.35 -18.18 31.70
N PRO A 535 -23.49 -17.65 30.81
CA PRO A 535 -22.14 -17.24 31.17
C PRO A 535 -22.15 -16.18 32.27
N LYS A 536 -21.24 -16.31 33.23
CA LYS A 536 -21.06 -15.36 34.33
C LYS A 536 -19.65 -14.80 34.31
N LEU A 537 -19.51 -13.50 34.56
CA LEU A 537 -18.20 -12.88 34.68
C LEU A 537 -17.56 -13.35 35.99
N ALA A 538 -16.39 -13.95 35.89
CA ALA A 538 -15.59 -14.40 37.02
C ALA A 538 -14.44 -13.44 37.36
N GLY A 539 -13.95 -12.68 36.38
CA GLY A 539 -12.88 -11.73 36.64
C GLY A 539 -12.35 -11.04 35.38
N THR A 540 -11.25 -10.32 35.56
CA THR A 540 -10.51 -9.69 34.47
C THR A 540 -9.10 -10.27 34.37
N LEU A 541 -8.49 -10.20 33.18
CA LEU A 541 -7.16 -10.74 32.91
C LEU A 541 -6.32 -9.75 32.12
N LEU A 542 -5.08 -9.54 32.56
CA LEU A 542 -4.11 -8.68 31.90
C LEU A 542 -2.73 -9.34 31.97
N VAL A 543 -2.07 -9.52 30.81
CA VAL A 543 -0.81 -10.28 30.70
C VAL A 543 0.14 -9.54 29.76
N TYR A 544 1.46 -9.67 29.95
CA TYR A 544 2.46 -8.95 29.15
C TYR A 544 3.52 -9.86 28.49
N ASP A 545 3.34 -11.18 28.58
CA ASP A 545 4.30 -12.20 28.14
C ASP A 545 4.66 -12.08 26.64
N LYS A 546 3.67 -11.88 25.77
CA LYS A 546 3.83 -11.76 24.31
C LYS A 546 3.28 -10.43 23.80
N PRO A 547 3.73 -9.94 22.62
CA PRO A 547 3.18 -8.70 22.04
C PRO A 547 1.65 -8.70 21.88
N VAL A 548 1.04 -9.86 21.60
CA VAL A 548 -0.43 -9.97 21.54
C VAL A 548 -1.07 -9.78 22.91
N ASP A 549 -0.44 -10.20 24.00
CA ASP A 549 -1.02 -10.08 25.34
C ASP A 549 -1.12 -8.62 25.78
N ARG A 550 -0.16 -7.78 25.35
CA ARG A 550 -0.02 -6.38 25.79
C ARG A 550 -1.09 -5.43 25.28
N VAL A 551 -1.81 -5.83 24.24
CA VAL A 551 -2.86 -5.02 23.59
C VAL A 551 -4.27 -5.56 23.87
N HIS A 552 -4.42 -6.55 24.76
CA HIS A 552 -5.70 -7.17 25.06
C HIS A 552 -6.06 -7.10 26.54
N PHE A 553 -7.35 -6.88 26.82
CA PHE A 553 -7.93 -6.93 28.15
C PHE A 553 -8.99 -8.03 28.20
N GLY A 554 -8.74 -9.07 29.01
CA GLY A 554 -9.61 -10.23 29.12
C GLY A 554 -10.76 -10.00 30.10
N LEU A 555 -11.99 -10.22 29.64
CA LEU A 555 -13.16 -10.41 30.51
C LEU A 555 -13.41 -11.91 30.62
N ILE A 556 -13.09 -12.50 31.78
CA ILE A 556 -13.11 -13.94 31.97
C ILE A 556 -14.51 -14.37 32.41
N TYR A 557 -15.17 -15.14 31.55
CA TYR A 557 -16.48 -15.72 31.79
C TYR A 557 -16.39 -17.21 32.08
N THR A 558 -17.32 -17.72 32.88
CA THR A 558 -17.47 -19.16 33.17
C THR A 558 -18.85 -19.63 32.76
N ALA A 559 -18.93 -20.86 32.24
CA ALA A 559 -20.20 -21.55 32.02
C ALA A 559 -20.03 -23.05 32.26
N HIS A 560 -21.11 -23.70 32.70
CA HIS A 560 -21.15 -25.14 32.95
C HIS A 560 -21.97 -25.83 31.87
N LEU A 561 -21.40 -26.90 31.33
CA LEU A 561 -22.02 -27.73 30.32
C LEU A 561 -22.42 -29.08 30.91
N ASN A 562 -23.72 -29.36 30.83
CA ASN A 562 -24.24 -30.72 30.93
C ASN A 562 -24.46 -31.27 29.51
N GLY A 563 -23.45 -31.94 28.96
CA GLY A 563 -23.43 -32.37 27.58
C GLY A 563 -22.03 -32.59 27.02
N ASN A 564 -21.87 -32.46 25.70
CA ASN A 564 -20.58 -32.56 25.02
C ASN A 564 -20.35 -31.42 24.03
N ILE A 565 -19.07 -31.20 23.71
CA ILE A 565 -18.63 -30.20 22.73
C ILE A 565 -18.12 -30.97 21.52
N LYS A 566 -18.62 -30.61 20.33
CA LYS A 566 -18.05 -31.03 19.05
C LYS A 566 -17.39 -29.84 18.38
N LEU A 567 -16.24 -30.03 17.76
CA LEU A 567 -15.56 -28.97 17.02
C LEU A 567 -16.31 -28.71 15.70
N LYS A 568 -16.51 -27.45 15.34
CA LYS A 568 -17.10 -27.05 14.04
C LYS A 568 -16.04 -26.71 13.00
N GLU A 569 -14.95 -26.10 13.43
CA GLU A 569 -13.98 -25.46 12.53
C GLU A 569 -12.68 -26.26 12.32
N ALA A 570 -11.96 -25.89 11.25
CA ALA A 570 -10.59 -26.30 10.96
C ALA A 570 -9.53 -25.60 11.86
N SER A 571 -9.93 -24.58 12.63
CA SER A 571 -9.07 -23.77 13.51
C SER A 571 -8.65 -24.50 14.80
N ILE A 572 -9.38 -25.55 15.19
CA ILE A 572 -9.08 -26.42 16.34
C ILE A 572 -8.71 -27.82 15.82
N ILE A 573 -7.52 -28.31 16.17
CA ILE A 573 -7.04 -29.65 15.76
C ILE A 573 -7.74 -30.74 16.56
N SER A 574 -7.90 -30.51 17.86
CA SER A 574 -8.44 -31.47 18.83
C SER A 574 -8.92 -30.70 20.05
N GLY A 575 -9.98 -31.19 20.71
CA GLY A 575 -10.49 -30.62 21.94
C GLY A 575 -11.28 -31.63 22.74
N GLU A 576 -11.15 -31.60 24.06
CA GLU A 576 -11.78 -32.54 24.98
C GLU A 576 -11.99 -31.94 26.37
N MET A 577 -12.80 -32.60 27.18
CA MET A 577 -12.96 -32.25 28.61
C MET A 577 -11.84 -32.90 29.43
N ARG A 578 -10.86 -32.11 29.87
CA ARG A 578 -9.72 -32.58 30.67
C ARG A 578 -9.91 -32.31 32.16
N LYS A 579 -9.32 -33.16 33.00
CA LYS A 579 -9.35 -32.98 34.47
C LYS A 579 -8.40 -31.87 34.90
N PHE A 580 -8.76 -31.12 35.95
CA PHE A 580 -7.88 -30.05 36.47
C PHE A 580 -6.49 -30.56 36.86
N SER A 581 -6.41 -31.74 37.48
CA SER A 581 -5.15 -32.37 37.86
C SER A 581 -4.18 -32.57 36.69
N GLU A 582 -4.69 -32.89 35.50
CA GLU A 582 -3.86 -33.06 34.31
C GLU A 582 -3.27 -31.72 33.84
N LEU A 583 -4.06 -30.65 33.90
CA LEU A 583 -3.64 -29.31 33.49
C LEU A 583 -2.58 -28.72 34.43
N PHE A 584 -2.67 -29.01 35.73
CA PHE A 584 -1.69 -28.56 36.72
C PHE A 584 -0.28 -29.15 36.50
N HIS A 585 -0.18 -30.32 35.85
CA HIS A 585 1.11 -30.97 35.58
C HIS A 585 1.80 -30.51 34.29
N GLU A 586 1.06 -29.88 33.36
CA GLU A 586 1.59 -29.47 32.05
C GLU A 586 1.27 -28.00 31.68
N PRO A 587 1.34 -27.00 32.58
CA PRO A 587 0.94 -25.62 32.27
C PRO A 587 1.74 -24.97 31.13
N GLN A 588 2.96 -25.45 30.86
CA GLN A 588 3.87 -24.92 29.84
C GLN A 588 3.41 -25.12 28.39
N ILE A 589 2.49 -26.06 28.12
CA ILE A 589 1.97 -26.29 26.76
C ILE A 589 0.84 -25.31 26.39
N TYR A 590 0.38 -24.52 27.37
CA TYR A 590 -0.74 -23.60 27.24
C TYR A 590 -0.31 -22.18 26.88
N GLU A 591 -1.18 -21.50 26.13
CA GLU A 591 -1.05 -20.08 25.82
C GLU A 591 -1.04 -19.20 27.09
N SER A 592 -0.54 -17.98 26.98
CA SER A 592 -0.30 -17.08 28.12
C SER A 592 -1.52 -16.95 29.04
N TRP A 593 -2.70 -16.69 28.49
CA TRP A 593 -3.94 -16.51 29.26
C TRP A 593 -4.37 -17.79 29.97
N SER A 594 -4.36 -18.91 29.25
CA SER A 594 -4.67 -20.22 29.81
C SER A 594 -3.73 -20.59 30.94
N ARG A 595 -2.43 -20.35 30.79
CA ARG A 595 -1.42 -20.60 31.82
C ARG A 595 -1.67 -19.80 33.11
N VAL A 596 -2.05 -18.53 32.98
CA VAL A 596 -2.40 -17.68 34.12
C VAL A 596 -3.69 -18.13 34.79
N LEU A 597 -4.67 -18.63 34.02
CA LEU A 597 -5.97 -19.06 34.54
C LEU A 597 -5.97 -20.47 35.14
N ILE A 598 -5.08 -21.37 34.71
CA ILE A 598 -5.01 -22.76 35.19
C ILE A 598 -4.99 -22.84 36.73
N PRO A 599 -4.12 -22.12 37.46
CA PRO A 599 -4.10 -22.13 38.93
C PRO A 599 -5.43 -21.74 39.59
N TYR A 600 -6.32 -21.03 38.87
CA TYR A 600 -7.61 -20.56 39.37
C TYR A 600 -8.79 -21.43 38.95
N LEU A 601 -8.59 -22.56 38.25
CA LEU A 601 -9.70 -23.41 37.76
C LEU A 601 -10.69 -23.84 38.85
N THR A 602 -10.20 -24.19 40.04
CA THR A 602 -11.07 -24.56 41.18
C THR A 602 -11.93 -23.40 41.66
N LEU A 603 -11.42 -22.16 41.59
CA LEU A 603 -12.16 -20.95 41.91
C LEU A 603 -13.18 -20.63 40.81
N LEU A 604 -12.74 -20.64 39.54
CA LEU A 604 -13.57 -20.35 38.37
C LEU A 604 -14.75 -21.33 38.24
N ASN A 605 -14.56 -22.61 38.56
CA ASN A 605 -15.61 -23.63 38.53
C ASN A 605 -16.72 -23.42 39.60
N ARG A 606 -16.56 -22.46 40.51
CA ARG A 606 -17.57 -22.14 41.53
C ARG A 606 -18.42 -20.92 41.19
N VAL A 607 -18.04 -20.18 40.14
CA VAL A 607 -18.74 -18.98 39.66
C VAL A 607 -19.85 -19.38 38.72
#